data_AF-A0A533SH82-F1
#
_entry.id   AF-A0A533SH82-F1
#
_cell.length_a   1.000
_cell.length_b   1.000
_cell.length_c   1.000
_cell.angle_alpha   90.00
_cell.angle_beta   90.00
_cell.angle_gamma   90.00
#
_symmetry.space_group_name_H-M   'P 1'
#
loop_
_entity.id
_entity.type
_entity.pdbx_description
1 polymer ?
#
loop_
_entity_poly.entity_id
_entity_poly.type
_entity_poly.pdbx_seq_one_letter_code
_entity_poly.pdbx_strand_id
1 'polypeptide(L)'
;MASFFTLLMIPIINGSNQAIWQAKVVPDVQGRVFAARLLIAQISAPVAMLLGGFMADNVFEPAMSPGGTLSSIFGGLVGTGPGAGMAVMFLITGILGCLIGLIGYAFREIRDAEDILPDHQLAKAAS
;
A
#
# COMPACT_ATOMS: atom_id res chain seq x y z
N MET A 1 11.78 -17.14 -3.02
CA MET A 1 12.52 -16.06 -3.72
C MET A 1 11.81 -14.71 -3.62
N ALA A 2 10.53 -14.60 -3.99
CA ALA A 2 9.78 -13.34 -3.89
C ALA A 2 9.83 -12.70 -2.48
N SER A 3 9.61 -13.48 -1.42
CA SER A 3 9.65 -12.98 -0.04
C SER A 3 11.00 -12.42 0.40
N PHE A 4 12.12 -12.89 -0.17
CA PHE A 4 13.45 -12.36 0.15
C PHE A 4 13.61 -10.94 -0.39
N PHE A 5 13.24 -10.70 -1.65
CA PHE A 5 13.29 -9.37 -2.25
C PHE A 5 12.37 -8.39 -1.51
N THR A 6 11.15 -8.83 -1.14
CA THR A 6 10.24 -8.00 -0.34
C THR A 6 10.87 -7.59 0.99
N LEU A 7 11.44 -8.55 1.74
CA LEU A 7 12.05 -8.28 3.04
C LEU A 7 13.32 -7.42 2.94
N LEU A 8 14.04 -7.45 1.82
CA LEU A 8 15.20 -6.60 1.56
C LEU A 8 14.78 -5.16 1.21
N MET A 9 13.68 -4.98 0.47
CA MET A 9 13.19 -3.65 0.06
C MET A 9 12.54 -2.87 1.21
N ILE A 10 11.86 -3.54 2.14
CA ILE A 10 11.11 -2.90 3.24
C ILE A 10 11.99 -1.93 4.08
N PRO A 11 13.20 -2.30 4.56
CA PRO A 11 14.05 -1.40 5.33
C PRO A 11 14.52 -0.18 4.53
N ILE A 12 14.83 -0.38 3.24
CA ILE A 12 15.29 0.71 2.35
C ILE A 12 14.17 1.73 2.19
N ILE A 13 12.97 1.28 1.83
CA ILE A 13 11.81 2.15 1.64
C ILE A 13 11.46 2.88 2.94
N ASN A 14 11.42 2.16 4.06
CA ASN A 14 11.07 2.75 5.35
C ASN A 14 12.13 3.74 5.84
N GLY A 15 13.41 3.44 5.66
CA GLY A 15 14.52 4.31 6.03
C GLY A 15 14.52 5.62 5.25
N SER A 16 14.43 5.54 3.91
CA SER A 16 14.33 6.72 3.04
C SER A 16 13.11 7.57 3.38
N ASN A 17 11.93 6.94 3.52
CA ASN A 17 10.71 7.64 3.88
C ASN A 17 10.84 8.30 5.27
N GLN A 18 11.44 7.62 6.25
CA GLN A 18 11.67 8.21 7.57
C GLN A 18 12.61 9.42 7.51
N ALA A 19 13.70 9.35 6.75
CA ALA A 19 14.65 10.44 6.58
C ALA A 19 14.00 11.69 5.94
N ILE A 20 13.19 11.51 4.88
CA ILE A 20 12.45 12.59 4.24
C ILE A 20 11.54 13.30 5.24
N TRP A 21 10.72 12.55 5.99
CA TRP A 21 9.83 13.15 6.99
C TRP A 21 10.59 13.86 8.11
N GLN A 22 11.75 13.36 8.52
CA GLN A 22 12.60 14.05 9.50
C GLN A 22 13.21 15.34 8.94
N ALA A 23 13.58 15.37 7.67
CA ALA A 23 14.14 16.56 7.01
C ALA A 23 13.08 17.64 6.74
N LYS A 24 11.82 17.26 6.46
CA LYS A 24 10.77 18.23 6.12
C LYS A 24 9.92 18.72 7.30
N VAL A 25 9.78 17.93 8.36
CA VAL A 25 8.91 18.30 9.50
C VAL A 25 9.68 19.07 10.57
N VAL A 26 9.12 20.20 11.01
CA VAL A 26 9.68 21.01 12.09
C VAL A 26 9.69 20.22 13.41
N PRO A 27 10.79 20.26 14.21
CA PRO A 27 10.94 19.48 15.45
C PRO A 27 9.75 19.59 16.41
N ASP A 28 9.16 20.79 16.54
CA ASP A 28 8.09 21.10 17.50
C ASP A 28 6.79 20.31 17.25
N VAL A 29 6.53 19.88 16.01
CA VAL A 29 5.33 19.11 15.64
C VAL A 29 5.65 17.68 15.21
N GLN A 30 6.94 17.31 15.20
CA GLN A 30 7.43 16.05 14.68
C GLN A 30 6.78 14.85 15.38
N GLY A 31 6.70 14.85 16.72
CA GLY A 31 6.05 13.79 17.49
C GLY A 31 4.57 13.59 17.12
N ARG A 32 3.83 14.67 16.83
CA ARG A 32 2.42 14.60 16.42
C ARG A 32 2.26 14.03 15.01
N VAL A 33 3.11 14.45 14.07
CA VAL A 33 3.08 13.96 12.68
C VAL A 33 3.40 12.47 12.63
N PHE A 34 4.44 12.03 13.34
CA PHE A 34 4.79 10.60 13.39
C PHE A 34 3.72 9.76 14.09
N ALA A 35 3.11 10.26 15.19
CA ALA A 35 2.03 9.57 15.87
C ALA A 35 0.79 9.40 14.96
N ALA A 36 0.39 10.46 14.24
CA ALA A 36 -0.71 10.40 13.29
C ALA A 36 -0.45 9.39 12.16
N ARG A 37 0.76 9.42 11.59
CA ARG A 37 1.17 8.45 10.55
C ARG A 37 1.13 7.01 11.07
N LEU A 38 1.64 6.78 12.28
CA LEU A 38 1.62 5.45 12.90
C LEU A 38 0.19 4.97 13.13
N LEU A 39 -0.69 5.84 13.63
CA LEU A 39 -2.09 5.50 13.87
C LEU A 39 -2.81 5.11 12.58
N ILE A 40 -2.61 5.86 11.50
CA ILE A 40 -3.19 5.54 10.18
C ILE A 40 -2.71 4.17 9.70
N ALA A 41 -1.40 3.89 9.79
CA ALA A 41 -0.83 2.61 9.41
C ALA A 41 -1.38 1.45 10.26
N GLN A 42 -1.49 1.64 11.58
CA GLN A 42 -1.93 0.60 12.51
C GLN A 42 -3.42 0.28 12.40
N ILE A 43 -4.27 1.27 12.08
CA ILE A 43 -5.71 1.03 11.87
C ILE A 43 -5.96 0.35 10.53
N SER A 44 -5.09 0.54 9.54
CA SER A 44 -5.26 -0.07 8.21
C SER A 44 -5.22 -1.60 8.27
N ALA A 45 -4.38 -2.18 9.13
CA ALA A 45 -4.27 -3.63 9.29
C ALA A 45 -5.57 -4.32 9.77
N PRO A 46 -6.18 -3.96 10.92
CA PRO A 46 -7.42 -4.58 11.37
C PRO A 46 -8.59 -4.31 10.41
N VAL A 47 -8.65 -3.12 9.80
CA VAL A 47 -9.67 -2.83 8.78
C VAL A 47 -9.51 -3.75 7.58
N ALA A 48 -8.29 -3.94 7.07
CA ALA A 48 -8.01 -4.85 5.97
C ALA A 48 -8.31 -6.31 6.33
N MET A 49 -8.03 -6.75 7.56
CA MET A 49 -8.36 -8.11 8.00
C MET A 49 -9.88 -8.34 8.06
N LEU A 50 -10.63 -7.39 8.62
CA LEU A 50 -12.10 -7.48 8.71
C LEU A 50 -12.76 -7.49 7.33
N LEU A 51 -12.37 -6.53 6.47
CA LEU A 51 -12.93 -6.43 5.12
C LEU A 51 -12.45 -7.56 4.22
N GLY A 52 -11.19 -7.98 4.35
CA GLY A 52 -10.59 -9.03 3.54
C GLY A 52 -11.30 -10.37 3.71
N GLY A 53 -11.54 -10.80 4.95
CA GLY A 53 -12.29 -12.03 5.23
C GLY A 53 -13.73 -11.96 4.70
N PHE A 54 -14.42 -10.85 4.99
CA PHE A 54 -15.80 -10.66 4.52
C PHE A 54 -15.89 -10.70 2.98
N MET A 55 -15.02 -9.97 2.28
CA MET A 55 -14.99 -9.94 0.82
C MET A 55 -14.59 -11.29 0.23
N ALA A 56 -13.66 -12.01 0.85
CA ALA A 56 -13.28 -13.35 0.40
C ALA A 56 -14.48 -14.28 0.43
N ASP A 57 -15.11 -14.45 1.60
CA ASP A 57 -16.12 -15.48 1.82
C ASP A 57 -17.48 -15.12 1.19
N ASN A 58 -17.85 -13.84 1.14
CA ASN A 58 -19.20 -13.41 0.73
C ASN A 58 -19.26 -12.81 -0.68
N VAL A 59 -18.14 -12.41 -1.27
CA VAL A 59 -18.13 -11.74 -2.58
C VAL A 59 -17.33 -12.54 -3.59
N PHE A 60 -16.05 -12.80 -3.33
CA PHE A 60 -15.15 -13.41 -4.31
C PHE A 60 -15.32 -14.91 -4.43
N GLU A 61 -15.48 -15.63 -3.33
CA GLU A 61 -15.66 -17.08 -3.35
C GLU A 61 -16.99 -17.48 -4.04
N PRO A 62 -18.15 -16.85 -3.75
CA PRO A 62 -19.39 -17.13 -4.47
C PRO A 62 -19.32 -16.74 -5.94
N ALA A 63 -18.64 -15.63 -6.27
CA ALA A 63 -18.52 -15.20 -7.66
C ALA A 63 -17.57 -16.06 -8.52
N MET A 64 -16.66 -16.79 -7.88
CA MET A 64 -15.76 -17.76 -8.52
C MET A 64 -16.31 -19.20 -8.53
N SER A 65 -17.42 -19.45 -7.83
CA SER A 65 -18.09 -20.74 -7.85
C SER A 65 -18.59 -21.12 -9.26
N PRO A 66 -18.82 -22.41 -9.56
CA PRO A 66 -19.26 -22.86 -10.88
C PRO A 66 -20.53 -22.14 -11.35
N GLY A 67 -20.44 -21.39 -12.45
CA GLY A 67 -21.56 -20.59 -12.99
C GLY A 67 -21.58 -19.12 -12.53
N GLY A 68 -20.62 -18.71 -11.69
CA GLY A 68 -20.45 -17.30 -11.30
C GLY A 68 -19.84 -16.44 -12.41
N THR A 69 -20.09 -15.12 -12.36
CA THR A 69 -19.66 -14.17 -13.39
C THR A 69 -18.13 -14.03 -13.49
N LEU A 70 -17.43 -14.04 -12.35
CA LEU A 70 -15.96 -14.00 -12.31
C LEU A 70 -15.35 -15.35 -12.73
N SER A 71 -16.05 -16.47 -12.48
CA SER A 71 -15.60 -17.80 -12.90
C SER A 71 -15.41 -17.91 -14.42
N SER A 72 -16.24 -17.22 -15.22
CA SER A 72 -16.11 -17.24 -16.69
C SER A 72 -14.89 -16.47 -17.21
N ILE A 73 -14.42 -15.47 -16.47
CA ILE A 73 -13.31 -14.59 -16.89
C ILE A 73 -11.98 -15.10 -16.30
N PHE A 74 -11.97 -15.43 -15.02
CA PHE A 74 -10.76 -15.81 -14.27
C PHE A 74 -10.64 -17.30 -14.00
N GLY A 75 -11.69 -18.10 -14.25
CA GLY A 75 -11.67 -19.54 -13.99
C GLY A 75 -10.60 -20.29 -14.80
N GLY A 76 -10.24 -19.81 -16.00
CA GLY A 76 -9.13 -20.37 -16.76
C GLY A 76 -7.73 -20.06 -16.20
N LEU A 77 -7.60 -18.97 -15.43
CA LEU A 77 -6.32 -18.53 -14.86
C LEU A 77 -6.11 -19.07 -13.44
N VAL A 78 -7.17 -19.10 -12.64
CA VAL A 78 -7.12 -19.35 -11.20
C VAL A 78 -7.88 -20.63 -10.79
N GLY A 79 -8.69 -21.19 -11.68
CA GLY A 79 -9.60 -22.28 -11.39
C GLY A 79 -10.92 -21.81 -10.77
N THR A 80 -11.82 -22.76 -10.47
CA THR A 80 -13.15 -22.52 -9.87
C THR A 80 -13.39 -23.37 -8.61
N GLY A 81 -12.31 -23.87 -8.01
CA GLY A 81 -12.35 -24.67 -6.79
C GLY A 81 -12.30 -23.81 -5.51
N PRO A 82 -12.36 -24.45 -4.34
CA PRO A 82 -12.22 -23.76 -3.05
C PRO A 82 -10.92 -22.94 -2.99
N GLY A 83 -11.02 -21.67 -2.62
CA GLY A 83 -9.92 -20.71 -2.55
C GLY A 83 -9.65 -19.94 -3.85
N ALA A 84 -10.40 -20.20 -4.93
CA ALA A 84 -10.28 -19.45 -6.18
C ALA A 84 -10.65 -17.96 -6.01
N GLY A 85 -11.61 -17.65 -5.14
CA GLY A 85 -11.97 -16.27 -4.80
C GLY A 85 -10.80 -15.51 -4.19
N MET A 86 -10.14 -16.11 -3.20
CA MET A 86 -8.96 -15.52 -2.56
C MET A 86 -7.81 -15.30 -3.55
N ALA A 87 -7.58 -16.24 -4.46
CA ALA A 87 -6.51 -16.10 -5.44
C ALA A 87 -6.78 -14.96 -6.46
N VAL A 88 -8.03 -14.73 -6.85
CA VAL A 88 -8.42 -13.54 -7.64
C VAL A 88 -8.24 -12.25 -6.82
N MET A 89 -8.56 -12.25 -5.52
CA MET A 89 -8.30 -11.08 -4.66
C MET A 89 -6.81 -10.74 -4.59
N PHE A 90 -5.94 -11.74 -4.44
CA PHE A 90 -4.48 -11.52 -4.47
C PHE A 90 -4.00 -10.98 -5.82
N LEU A 91 -4.56 -11.47 -6.92
CA LEU A 91 -4.23 -10.98 -8.26
C LEU A 91 -4.61 -9.50 -8.41
N ILE A 92 -5.85 -9.15 -8.07
CA ILE A 92 -6.35 -7.77 -8.19
C ILE A 92 -5.56 -6.83 -7.26
N THR A 93 -5.33 -7.22 -6.01
CA THR A 93 -4.56 -6.40 -5.05
C THR A 93 -3.11 -6.21 -5.48
N GLY A 94 -2.49 -7.24 -6.07
CA GLY A 94 -1.15 -7.12 -6.68
C GLY A 94 -1.11 -6.12 -7.82
N ILE A 95 -2.08 -6.19 -8.75
CA ILE A 95 -2.19 -5.25 -9.88
C ILE A 95 -2.43 -3.82 -9.38
N LEU A 96 -3.36 -3.64 -8.45
CA LEU A 96 -3.65 -2.33 -7.84
C LEU A 96 -2.42 -1.76 -7.13
N GLY A 97 -1.67 -2.58 -6.40
CA GLY A 97 -0.42 -2.18 -5.76
C GLY A 97 0.62 -1.69 -6.76
N CYS A 98 0.82 -2.42 -7.87
CA CYS A 98 1.70 -1.98 -8.95
C CYS A 98 1.24 -0.67 -9.59
N LEU A 99 -0.07 -0.53 -9.85
CA LEU A 99 -0.64 0.70 -10.42
C LEU A 99 -0.46 1.89 -9.50
N ILE A 100 -0.71 1.75 -8.20
CA ILE A 100 -0.50 2.82 -7.21
C ILE A 100 0.97 3.25 -7.19
N GLY A 101 1.92 2.30 -7.24
CA GLY A 101 3.35 2.62 -7.33
C GLY A 101 3.71 3.39 -8.60
N LEU A 102 3.21 2.95 -9.76
CA LEU A 102 3.42 3.63 -11.04
C LEU A 102 2.80 5.03 -11.08
N ILE A 103 1.59 5.17 -10.56
CA ILE A 103 0.87 6.45 -10.45
C ILE A 103 1.63 7.39 -9.52
N GLY A 104 2.10 6.91 -8.37
CA GLY A 104 2.91 7.70 -7.44
C GLY A 104 4.20 8.22 -8.08
N TYR A 105 4.80 7.42 -8.97
CA TYR A 105 5.97 7.86 -9.75
C TYR A 105 5.62 8.90 -10.83
N ALA A 106 4.41 8.84 -11.39
CA ALA A 106 3.93 9.80 -12.39
C ALA A 106 3.54 11.16 -11.79
N PHE A 107 3.09 11.20 -10.53
CA PHE A 107 2.76 12.44 -9.85
C PHE A 107 4.01 13.20 -9.40
N ARG A 108 4.18 14.41 -9.94
CA ARG A 108 5.33 15.26 -9.68
C ARG A 108 5.44 15.64 -8.21
N GLU A 109 4.32 15.85 -7.54
CA GLU A 109 4.22 16.21 -6.14
C GLU A 109 4.75 15.10 -5.22
N ILE A 110 4.64 13.83 -5.64
CA ILE A 110 5.13 12.66 -4.90
C ILE A 110 6.59 12.38 -5.28
N ARG A 111 6.91 12.47 -6.59
CA ARG A 111 8.25 12.19 -7.11
C ARG A 111 9.28 13.24 -6.70
N ASP A 112 8.93 14.52 -6.85
CA ASP A 112 9.81 15.66 -6.58
C ASP A 112 9.52 16.24 -5.18
N ALA A 113 8.90 15.45 -4.28
CA ALA A 113 8.50 15.91 -2.94
C ALA A 113 9.67 16.48 -2.12
N GLU A 114 10.88 15.95 -2.34
CA GLU A 114 12.11 16.41 -1.71
C GLU A 114 12.59 17.77 -2.25
N ASP A 115 12.33 18.06 -3.52
CA ASP A 115 12.69 19.34 -4.16
C ASP A 115 11.63 20.43 -3.89
N ILE A 116 10.36 20.04 -3.82
CA ILE A 116 9.23 20.98 -3.69
C ILE A 116 9.09 21.51 -2.25
N LEU A 117 9.30 20.67 -1.23
CA LEU A 117 9.27 21.12 0.17
C LEU A 117 10.68 21.52 0.61
N PRO A 118 10.94 22.74 1.07
CA PRO A 118 12.25 23.11 1.63
C PRO A 118 12.52 22.39 2.96
N ASP A 119 13.79 22.07 3.23
CA ASP A 119 14.19 21.48 4.51
C ASP A 119 13.97 22.48 5.65
N HIS A 120 13.50 21.98 6.80
CA HIS A 120 13.23 22.83 7.96
C HIS A 120 14.49 23.55 8.47
N GLN A 121 15.68 22.97 8.25
CA GLN A 121 16.97 23.57 8.61
C GLN A 121 17.31 24.79 7.73
N LEU A 122 17.00 24.73 6.44
CA LEU A 122 17.21 25.83 5.49
C LEU A 122 16.19 26.96 5.70
N ALA A 123 14.94 26.63 6.04
CA ALA A 123 13.91 27.62 6.36
C ALA A 123 14.22 28.44 7.62
N LYS A 124 14.82 27.83 8.65
CA LYS A 124 15.22 28.50 9.90
C LYS A 124 16.49 29.36 9.76
N ALA A 125 17.38 29.04 8.83
CA ALA A 125 18.58 29.83 8.57
C ALA A 125 18.30 31.13 7.75
N ALA A 126 17.13 31.23 7.13
CA ALA A 126 16.70 32.36 6.32
C ALA A 126 15.76 33.35 7.06
N SER A 127 15.47 33.10 8.35
CA SER A 127 14.62 33.90 9.25
C SER A 127 15.43 34.49 10.40
#